data_AF-A0A1I6I7F5-F1
#
_entry.id   AF-A0A1I6I7F5-F1
#
_cell.length_a   1.000
_cell.length_b   1.000
_cell.length_c   1.000
_cell.angle_alpha   90.00
_cell.angle_beta   90.00
_cell.angle_gamma   90.00
#
_symmetry.space_group_name_H-M   'P 1'
#
loop_
_entity.id
_entity.type
_entity.pdbx_description
1 polymer ?
#
loop_
_entity_poly.entity_id
_entity_poly.type
_entity_poly.pdbx_seq_one_letter_code
_entity_poly.pdbx_strand_id
1 'polypeptide(L)' 'MKGYVVSAGYMGLVDGNYELFATEEDYYEYMAA' A
#
# COMPACT_ATOMS: atom_id res chain seq x y z
N MET A 1 9.69 0.21 3.34
CA MET A 1 8.39 0.12 2.66
C MET A 1 8.60 -0.17 1.19
N LYS A 2 7.94 -1.22 0.66
CA LYS A 2 7.90 -1.49 -0.78
C LYS A 2 6.45 -1.33 -1.23
N GLY A 3 6.27 -0.60 -2.32
CA GLY A 3 4.99 -0.41 -2.97
C GLY A 3 5.12 0.49 -4.19
N TYR A 4 4.09 0.57 -5.02
CA TYR A 4 4.09 1.35 -6.24
C TYR A 4 2.69 1.85 -6.60
N VAL A 5 2.65 3.00 -7.28
CA VAL A 5 1.39 3.59 -7.75
C VAL A 5 0.90 2.87 -9.00
N VAL A 6 -0.40 2.60 -9.04
CA VAL A 6 -1.14 2.11 -10.20
C VAL A 6 -2.30 3.06 -10.51
N SER A 7 -2.94 2.91 -11.67
CA SER A 7 -4.10 3.76 -12.02
C SER A 7 -5.27 3.68 -11.03
N ALA A 8 -5.33 2.61 -10.23
CA ALA A 8 -6.38 2.36 -9.25
C ALA A 8 -6.02 2.78 -7.80
N GLY A 9 -4.80 3.25 -7.53
CA GLY A 9 -4.35 3.58 -6.17
C GLY A 9 -2.88 3.22 -5.91
N TYR A 10 -2.56 2.81 -4.68
CA TYR A 10 -1.21 2.41 -4.26
C TYR A 10 -1.15 0.93 -3.90
N MET A 11 -0.13 0.25 -4.41
CA MET A 11 0.07 -1.18 -4.17
C MET A 11 1.09 -1.39 -3.05
N GLY A 12 0.62 -1.65 -1.84
CA GLY A 12 1.44 -1.85 -0.65
C GLY A 12 1.81 -3.31 -0.44
N LEU A 13 3.04 -3.60 -0.01
CA LEU A 13 3.46 -4.96 0.34
C LEU A 13 3.16 -5.25 1.83
N VAL A 14 2.20 -6.12 2.09
CA VAL A 14 1.76 -6.56 3.41
C VAL A 14 1.96 -8.08 3.52
N ASP A 15 2.69 -8.53 4.54
CA ASP A 15 2.95 -9.96 4.80
C ASP A 15 3.41 -10.78 3.57
N GLY A 16 4.19 -10.14 2.69
CA GLY A 16 4.72 -10.77 1.48
C GLY A 16 3.79 -10.76 0.26
N ASN A 17 2.59 -10.19 0.38
CA ASN A 17 1.63 -10.03 -0.72
C ASN A 17 1.36 -8.55 -1.01
N TYR A 18 0.99 -8.24 -2.25
CA TYR A 18 0.62 -6.90 -2.65
C TYR A 18 -0.88 -6.67 -2.46
N GLU A 19 -1.23 -5.62 -1.72
CA GLU A 19 -2.60 -5.21 -1.41
C GLU A 19 -2.86 -3.79 -1.95
N LEU A 20 -4.09 -3.56 -2.43
CA LEU A 20 -4.50 -2.28 -3.01
C LEU A 20 -5.03 -1.33 -1.93
N PHE A 21 -4.37 -0.19 -1.80
CA PHE A 21 -4.76 0.96 -0.99
C PHE A 21 -5.24 2.10 -1.90
N ALA A 22 -6.10 2.98 -1.38
CA ALA A 22 -6.58 4.11 -2.17
C ALA A 22 -5.47 5.15 -2.37
N THR A 23 -4.67 5.42 -1.33
CA THR A 23 -3.46 6.24 -1.42
C THR A 23 -2.23 5.57 -0.80
N GLU A 24 -1.07 6.19 -1.03
CA GLU A 24 0.16 5.81 -0.35
C GLU A 24 0.09 6.10 1.16
N GLU A 25 -0.57 7.19 1.58
CA GLU A 25 -0.80 7.48 3.00
C GLU A 25 -1.63 6.39 3.68
N ASP A 26 -2.70 5.88 3.05
CA ASP A 26 -3.52 4.80 3.62
C ASP A 26 -2.69 3.54 3.91
N TYR A 27 -1.77 3.20 3.00
CA TYR A 27 -0.81 2.10 3.23
C TYR A 27 0.12 2.39 4.40
N TYR A 28 0.60 3.63 4.54
CA TYR A 28 1.45 4.00 5.66
C TYR A 28 0.74 4.00 7.00
N GLU A 29 -0.51 4.48 7.05
CA GLU A 29 -1.36 4.39 8.24
C GLU A 29 -1.61 2.93 8.61
N TYR A 30 -1.90 2.06 7.64
CA TYR A 30 -2.09 0.63 7.85
C TYR A 30 -0.83 -0.06 8.41
N MET A 31 0.35 0.24 7.87
CA MET A 31 1.62 -0.35 8.32
C MET A 31 2.12 0.18 9.66
N ALA A 32 1.62 1.34 10.10
CA ALA A 32 1.97 1.95 11.38
C ALA A 32 1.08 1.47 12.54
N ALA A 33 -0.04 0.80 12.24
CA ALA A 33 -0.97 0.20 13.20
C ALA A 33 -0.47 -1.16 13.70
#